data_AF-A0A7S3BG54-F1
#
_entry.id   AF-A0A7S3BG54-F1
#
_cell.length_a   1.000
_cell.length_b   1.000
_cell.length_c   1.000
_cell.angle_alpha   90.00
_cell.angle_beta   90.00
_cell.angle_gamma   90.00
#
_symmetry.space_group_name_H-M   'P 1'
#
loop_
_entity.id
_entity.type
_entity.pdbx_description
1 polymer ?
#
loop_
_entity_poly.entity_id
_entity_poly.type
_entity_poly.pdbx_seq_one_letter_code
_entity_poly.pdbx_strand_id
1 'polypeptide(L)'
;ADEHGARGKLHWALISGGVLAWSIFVSNGLPFFDDLTGIIGALLASNISYGLPSLFALASATRGALELVKHERLLMAALLLLTVVLVVLGLYTNIRHTIADSREWG
;
A
#
# COMPACT_ATOMS: atom_id res chain seq x y z
N ALA A 1 29.37 9.87 -27.03
CA ALA A 1 28.43 9.00 -26.31
C ALA A 1 28.30 9.58 -24.91
N ASP A 2 27.13 10.10 -24.54
CA ASP A 2 26.96 10.86 -23.31
C ASP A 2 27.27 10.01 -22.08
N GLU A 3 28.34 10.36 -21.36
CA GLU A 3 28.73 9.75 -20.08
C GLU A 3 27.59 9.83 -19.04
N HIS A 4 26.72 10.82 -19.16
CA HIS A 4 25.51 10.96 -18.35
C HIS A 4 24.48 9.85 -18.60
N GLY A 5 24.37 9.36 -19.84
CA GLY A 5 23.49 8.25 -20.17
C GLY A 5 23.99 6.91 -19.63
N ALA A 6 25.32 6.69 -19.64
CA ALA A 6 25.91 5.43 -19.17
C ALA A 6 25.76 5.25 -17.65
N ARG A 7 26.00 6.30 -16.87
CA ARG A 7 25.79 6.28 -15.41
C ARG A 7 24.33 6.10 -15.02
N GLY A 8 23.41 6.75 -15.74
CA GLY A 8 21.97 6.58 -15.54
C GLY A 8 21.53 5.14 -15.80
N LYS A 9 21.99 4.54 -16.92
CA LYS A 9 21.71 3.14 -17.25
C LYS A 9 22.26 2.17 -16.20
N LEU A 10 23.47 2.42 -15.69
CA LEU A 10 24.06 1.59 -14.63
C LEU A 10 23.27 1.66 -13.33
N HIS A 11 22.87 2.87 -12.89
CA HIS A 11 22.03 3.02 -11.69
C HIS A 11 20.70 2.30 -11.84
N TRP A 12 20.02 2.47 -12.96
CA TRP A 12 18.76 1.76 -13.23
C TRP A 12 18.96 0.25 -13.26
N ALA A 13 20.04 -0.24 -13.88
CA ALA A 13 20.35 -1.67 -13.89
C ALA A 13 20.62 -2.23 -12.49
N LEU A 14 21.33 -1.48 -11.63
CA LEU A 14 21.60 -1.89 -10.25
C LEU A 14 20.34 -1.91 -9.40
N ILE A 15 19.49 -0.89 -9.51
CA ILE A 15 18.22 -0.83 -8.78
C ILE A 15 17.32 -1.99 -9.23
N SER A 16 17.11 -2.15 -10.53
CA SER A 16 16.26 -3.22 -11.09
C SER A 16 16.80 -4.61 -10.76
N GLY A 17 18.13 -4.81 -10.89
CA GLY A 17 18.78 -6.07 -10.54
C GLY A 17 18.68 -6.38 -9.05
N GLY A 18 18.85 -5.38 -8.19
CA GLY A 18 18.68 -5.51 -6.74
C GLY A 18 17.25 -5.87 -6.35
N VAL A 19 16.26 -5.21 -6.95
CA VAL A 19 14.84 -5.53 -6.73
C VAL A 19 14.51 -6.95 -7.20
N LEU A 20 15.02 -7.37 -8.36
CA LEU A 20 14.82 -8.74 -8.87
C LEU A 20 15.45 -9.79 -7.94
N ALA A 21 16.69 -9.59 -7.51
CA ALA A 21 17.36 -10.50 -6.60
C ALA A 21 16.62 -10.60 -5.25
N TRP A 22 16.13 -9.46 -4.73
CA TRP A 22 15.31 -9.42 -3.54
C TRP A 22 13.99 -10.17 -3.72
N SER A 23 13.28 -9.94 -4.82
CA SER A 23 12.03 -10.65 -5.14
C SER A 23 12.23 -12.16 -5.23
N ILE A 24 13.33 -12.64 -5.83
CA ILE A 24 13.66 -14.08 -5.86
C ILE A 24 13.87 -14.62 -4.44
N PHE A 25 14.65 -13.92 -3.62
CA PHE A 25 14.91 -14.37 -2.25
C PHE A 25 13.63 -14.42 -1.41
N VAL A 26 12.80 -13.39 -1.50
CA VAL A 26 11.56 -13.30 -0.71
C VAL A 26 10.51 -14.30 -1.20
N SER A 27 10.35 -14.49 -2.51
CA SER A 27 9.38 -15.46 -3.07
C SER A 27 9.75 -16.92 -2.78
N ASN A 28 11.05 -17.25 -2.73
CA ASN A 28 11.49 -18.61 -2.39
C ASN A 28 11.66 -18.83 -0.87
N GLY A 29 11.91 -17.76 -0.10
CA GLY A 29 12.15 -17.83 1.34
C GLY A 29 10.88 -17.75 2.20
N LEU A 30 9.79 -17.20 1.66
CA LEU A 30 8.50 -17.12 2.36
C LEU A 30 7.47 -17.99 1.63
N PRO A 31 7.08 -19.15 2.19
CA PRO A 31 6.05 -20.00 1.60
C PRO A 31 4.66 -19.33 1.50
N PHE A 32 4.47 -18.18 2.17
CA PHE A 32 3.25 -17.38 2.19
C PHE A 32 3.47 -15.96 1.64
N PHE A 33 4.36 -15.80 0.64
CA PHE A 33 4.67 -14.47 0.08
C PHE A 33 3.42 -13.78 -0.48
N ASP A 34 2.57 -14.52 -1.20
CA ASP A 34 1.33 -13.97 -1.77
C ASP A 34 0.41 -13.41 -0.68
N ASP A 35 0.24 -14.12 0.43
CA ASP A 35 -0.52 -13.64 1.60
C ASP A 35 0.08 -12.37 2.20
N LEU A 36 1.41 -12.32 2.34
CA LEU A 36 2.10 -11.14 2.86
C LEU A 36 1.86 -9.93 1.95
N THR A 37 1.93 -10.12 0.63
CA THR A 37 1.61 -9.05 -0.33
C THR A 37 0.14 -8.64 -0.26
N GLY A 38 -0.77 -9.59 -0.03
CA GLY A 38 -2.18 -9.33 0.21
C GLY A 38 -2.40 -8.46 1.45
N ILE A 39 -1.76 -8.80 2.56
CA ILE A 39 -1.83 -8.03 3.82
C ILE A 39 -1.28 -6.62 3.62
N ILE A 40 -0.10 -6.49 3.01
CA ILE A 40 0.53 -5.19 2.71
C ILE A 40 -0.37 -4.38 1.78
N GLY A 41 -0.93 -5.01 0.74
CA GLY A 41 -1.85 -4.39 -0.20
C GLY A 41 -3.12 -3.89 0.48
N ALA A 42 -3.77 -4.71 1.31
CA ALA A 42 -4.96 -4.34 2.07
C ALA A 42 -4.69 -3.16 3.01
N LEU A 43 -3.52 -3.13 3.65
CA LEU A 43 -3.14 -2.08 4.59
C LEU A 43 -2.75 -0.77 3.90
N LEU A 44 -2.01 -0.84 2.79
CA LEU A 44 -1.46 0.36 2.14
C LEU A 44 -2.36 0.92 1.03
N ALA A 45 -3.01 0.09 0.22
CA ALA A 45 -3.73 0.57 -0.96
C ALA A 45 -4.89 1.50 -0.57
N SER A 46 -5.73 1.08 0.37
CA SER A 46 -6.86 1.88 0.87
C SER A 46 -6.40 3.17 1.56
N ASN A 47 -5.32 3.10 2.34
CA ASN A 47 -4.73 4.25 3.02
C ASN A 47 -4.12 5.26 2.05
N ILE A 48 -3.42 4.81 1.02
CA ILE A 48 -2.79 5.70 0.03
C ILE A 48 -3.86 6.32 -0.90
N SER A 49 -4.82 5.51 -1.35
CA SER A 49 -5.83 5.97 -2.32
C SER A 49 -6.89 6.89 -1.70
N TYR A 50 -7.32 6.63 -0.46
CA TYR A 50 -8.46 7.32 0.13
C TYR A 50 -8.16 7.91 1.51
N GLY A 51 -7.44 7.17 2.36
CA GLY A 51 -7.18 7.56 3.75
C GLY A 51 -6.35 8.84 3.88
N LEU A 52 -5.12 8.83 3.39
CA LEU A 52 -4.16 9.93 3.49
C LEU A 52 -4.65 11.20 2.81
N PRO A 53 -5.17 11.18 1.57
CA PRO A 53 -5.71 12.40 0.94
C PRO A 53 -6.86 13.02 1.75
N SER A 54 -7.79 12.19 2.23
CA SER A 54 -8.95 12.65 3.00
C SER A 54 -8.54 13.19 4.38
N LEU A 55 -7.59 12.52 5.04
CA LEU A 55 -7.03 12.97 6.31
C LEU A 55 -6.30 14.30 6.16
N PHE A 56 -5.50 14.45 5.10
CA PHE A 56 -4.76 15.67 4.81
C PHE A 56 -5.70 16.83 4.48
N ALA A 57 -6.75 16.59 3.68
CA ALA A 57 -7.76 17.60 3.36
C ALA A 57 -8.49 18.09 4.61
N LEU A 58 -8.93 17.16 5.48
CA LEU A 58 -9.60 17.51 6.74
C LEU A 58 -8.67 18.23 7.71
N ALA A 59 -7.43 17.75 7.87
CA ALA A 59 -6.44 18.39 8.74
C ALA A 59 -6.12 19.81 8.26
N SER A 60 -5.99 20.03 6.95
CA SER A 60 -5.77 21.34 6.36
C SER A 60 -6.96 22.27 6.59
N ALA A 61 -8.18 21.76 6.49
CA ALA A 61 -9.38 22.54 6.77
C ALA A 61 -9.54 22.91 8.26
N THR A 62 -9.17 22.01 9.18
CA THR A 62 -9.16 22.35 10.62
C THR A 62 -8.12 23.41 10.98
N ARG A 63 -7.07 23.54 10.18
CA ARG A 63 -6.01 24.55 10.35
C ARG A 63 -6.32 25.86 9.62
N GLY A 64 -7.48 25.98 8.97
CA GLY A 64 -7.88 27.16 8.21
C GLY A 64 -7.11 27.36 6.91
N ALA A 65 -6.35 26.37 6.45
CA ALA A 65 -5.62 26.44 5.18
C ALA A 65 -6.52 26.17 3.96
N LEU A 66 -7.71 25.58 4.18
CA LEU A 66 -8.64 25.20 3.14
C LEU A 66 -10.07 25.32 3.65
N GLU A 67 -10.93 26.07 2.97
CA GLU A 67 -12.35 26.14 3.31
C GLU A 67 -13.10 25.00 2.60
N LEU A 68 -13.50 23.98 3.37
CA LEU A 68 -14.31 22.87 2.87
C LEU A 68 -15.79 23.16 3.09
N VAL A 69 -16.60 22.96 2.05
CA VAL A 69 -18.06 23.01 2.19
C VAL A 69 -18.53 21.81 3.02
N LYS A 70 -19.64 21.96 3.77
CA LYS A 70 -20.16 20.93 4.69
C LYS A 70 -20.32 19.54 4.05
N HIS A 71 -20.75 19.48 2.79
CA HIS A 71 -20.92 18.21 2.08
C HIS A 71 -19.58 17.58 1.67
N GLU A 72 -18.58 18.38 1.32
CA GLU A 72 -17.22 17.89 1.05
C GLU A 72 -16.58 17.34 2.32
N ARG A 73 -16.78 18.03 3.45
CA ARG A 73 -16.31 17.55 4.76
C ARG A 73 -16.95 16.21 5.15
N LEU A 74 -18.25 16.04 4.88
CA LEU A 74 -18.95 14.78 5.08
C LEU A 74 -18.40 13.68 4.17
N LEU A 75 -18.15 14.00 2.89
CA LEU A 75 -17.57 13.07 1.92
C LEU A 75 -16.18 12.59 2.37
N MET A 76 -15.29 13.50 2.80
CA MET A 76 -13.95 13.16 3.28
C MET A 76 -14.00 12.29 4.55
N ALA A 77 -14.93 12.58 5.47
CA ALA A 77 -15.16 11.74 6.64
C ALA A 77 -15.68 10.33 6.26
N ALA A 78 -16.57 10.25 5.28
CA ALA A 78 -17.07 8.97 4.76
C ALA A 78 -15.97 8.16 4.06
N LEU A 79 -15.08 8.80 3.30
CA LEU A 79 -13.92 8.15 2.67
C LEU A 79 -12.91 7.61 3.70
N LEU A 80 -12.71 8.33 4.81
CA LEU A 80 -11.91 7.82 5.93
C LEU A 80 -12.55 6.60 6.58
N LEU A 81 -13.86 6.64 6.82
CA LEU A 81 -14.58 5.48 7.37
C LEU A 81 -14.49 4.28 6.41
N LEU A 82 -14.69 4.52 5.12
CA LEU A 82 -14.55 3.50 4.08
C LEU A 82 -13.15 2.90 4.07
N THR A 83 -12.11 3.72 4.26
CA THR A 83 -10.72 3.25 4.37
C THR A 83 -10.58 2.25 5.52
N VAL A 84 -11.09 2.59 6.71
CA VAL A 84 -11.05 1.69 7.87
C VAL A 84 -11.77 0.37 7.57
N VAL A 85 -12.97 0.44 6.97
CA VAL A 85 -13.74 -0.75 6.60
C VAL A 85 -12.96 -1.63 5.61
N LEU A 86 -12.37 -1.04 4.57
CA LEU A 86 -11.59 -1.77 3.56
C LEU A 86 -10.32 -2.40 4.16
N VAL A 87 -9.63 -1.70 5.07
CA VAL A 87 -8.48 -2.26 5.79
C VAL A 87 -8.91 -3.46 6.62
N VAL A 88 -9.97 -3.34 7.43
CA VAL A 88 -10.43 -4.43 8.30
C VAL A 88 -10.88 -5.63 7.48
N LEU A 89 -11.68 -5.41 6.43
CA LEU A 89 -12.15 -6.48 5.55
C LEU A 89 -10.98 -7.16 4.81
N GLY A 90 -10.09 -6.37 4.22
CA GLY A 90 -8.92 -6.90 3.50
C GLY A 90 -7.96 -7.66 4.42
N LEU A 91 -7.75 -7.16 5.64
CA LEU A 91 -6.92 -7.85 6.63
C LEU A 91 -7.59 -9.15 7.08
N TYR A 92 -8.90 -9.13 7.33
CA TYR A 92 -9.66 -10.32 7.71
C TYR A 92 -9.61 -11.41 6.62
N THR A 93 -9.83 -11.05 5.35
CA THR A 93 -9.80 -12.01 4.25
C THR A 93 -8.41 -12.63 4.09
N ASN A 94 -7.34 -11.83 4.16
CA ASN A 94 -5.98 -12.33 4.01
C ASN A 94 -5.56 -13.20 5.21
N ILE A 95 -5.85 -12.80 6.45
CA ILE A 95 -5.57 -13.64 7.64
C ILE A 95 -6.30 -14.98 7.54
N ARG A 96 -7.57 -14.96 7.11
CA ARG A 96 -8.36 -16.18 6.97
C ARG A 96 -7.79 -17.11 5.90
N HIS A 97 -7.29 -16.56 4.80
CA HIS A 97 -6.59 -17.32 3.76
C HIS A 97 -5.29 -17.94 4.29
N THR A 98 -4.42 -17.16 4.95
CA THR A 98 -3.18 -17.68 5.54
C THR A 98 -3.42 -18.80 6.56
N ILE A 99 -4.49 -18.70 7.37
CA ILE A 99 -4.85 -19.75 8.33
C ILE A 99 -5.35 -21.01 7.62
N ALA A 100 -6.07 -20.87 6.50
CA ALA A 100 -6.52 -22.01 5.71
C ALA A 100 -5.33 -22.70 5.05
N ASP A 101 -4.47 -21.93 4.38
CA ASP A 101 -3.30 -22.46 3.66
C ASP A 101 -2.31 -23.11 4.63
N SER A 102 -2.03 -22.50 5.79
CA SER A 102 -1.14 -23.11 6.80
C SER A 102 -1.64 -24.45 7.37
N ARG A 103 -2.92 -24.78 7.24
CA ARG A 103 -3.46 -26.11 7.63
C ARG A 103 -3.31 -27.18 6.54
N GLU A 104 -3.17 -26.79 5.28
CA GLU A 104 -2.96 -27.73 4.17
C GLU A 104 -1.51 -28.20 4.06
N TRP A 105 -0.56 -27.39 4.54
CA TRP A 105 0.89 -27.66 4.49
C TRP A 105 1.49 -28.10 5.84
N GLY A 106 0.67 -28.19 6.90
CA GLY A 106 1.07 -28.60 8.26
C GLY A 106 0.85 -30.07 8.56
#